data_AF-A0A959RUD7-F1
#
_entry.id   AF-A0A959RUD7-F1
#
_cell.length_a   1.000
_cell.length_b   1.000
_cell.length_c   1.000
_cell.angle_alpha   90.00
_cell.angle_beta   90.00
_cell.angle_gamma   90.00
#
_symmetry.space_group_name_H-M   'P 1'
#
loop_
_entity.id
_entity.type
_entity.pdbx_description
1 polymer ?
#
loop_
_entity_poly.entity_id
_entity_poly.type
_entity_poly.pdbx_seq_one_letter_code
_entity_poly.pdbx_strand_id
1 'polypeptide(L)'
;DSPMNFEKVLEKTSEYLSSVIPYSSDEIIQQIMEGTKIGATPLTHGFALPHFRAEGIEKPELVLVRAPNGVTIDVFNPLTHEAEET
;
A
#
# COMPACT_ATOMS: atom_id res chain seq x y z
N ASP A 1 13.59 7.42 16.39
CA ASP A 1 12.89 7.50 15.09
C ASP A 1 11.43 7.14 15.26
N SER A 2 10.55 7.99 14.74
CA SER A 2 9.10 7.75 14.76
C SER A 2 8.70 6.76 13.64
N PRO A 3 7.59 6.01 13.80
CA PRO A 3 7.07 5.16 12.74
C PRO A 3 6.73 5.98 11.49
N MET A 4 6.95 5.39 10.32
CA MET A 4 6.61 6.01 9.03
C MET A 4 5.14 5.80 8.74
N ASN A 5 4.48 6.79 8.13
CA ASN A 5 3.11 6.63 7.65
C ASN A 5 3.08 5.76 6.36
N PHE A 6 2.02 4.99 6.19
CA PHE A 6 1.88 4.02 5.09
C PHE A 6 1.89 4.65 3.71
N GLU A 7 1.26 5.80 3.52
CA GLU A 7 1.29 6.56 2.28
C GLU A 7 2.72 6.93 1.89
N LYS A 8 3.60 7.25 2.86
CA LYS A 8 5.03 7.47 2.60
C LYS A 8 5.79 6.21 2.20
N VAL A 9 5.37 5.04 2.67
CA VAL A 9 5.90 3.77 2.18
C VAL A 9 5.45 3.56 0.73
N LEU A 10 4.17 3.79 0.44
CA LEU A 10 3.62 3.66 -0.90
C LEU A 10 4.29 4.58 -1.91
N GLU A 11 4.46 5.87 -1.61
CA GLU A 11 5.18 6.82 -2.46
C GLU A 11 6.52 6.24 -2.92
N LYS A 12 7.35 5.77 -1.98
CA LYS A 12 8.67 5.21 -2.29
C LYS A 12 8.61 3.92 -3.10
N THR A 13 7.69 3.01 -2.75
CA THR A 13 7.58 1.73 -3.46
C THR A 13 7.00 1.92 -4.86
N SER A 14 6.09 2.87 -5.03
CA SER A 14 5.44 3.18 -6.30
C SER A 14 6.39 3.90 -7.25
N GLU A 15 7.26 4.78 -6.76
CA GLU A 15 8.37 5.33 -7.56
C GLU A 15 9.24 4.20 -8.13
N TYR A 16 9.65 3.24 -7.29
CA TYR A 16 10.43 2.08 -7.75
C TYR A 16 9.65 1.23 -8.75
N LEU A 17 8.40 0.86 -8.43
CA LEU A 17 7.57 0.02 -9.29
C LEU A 17 7.28 0.69 -10.63
N SER A 18 7.07 2.00 -10.68
CA SER A 18 6.82 2.73 -11.93
C SER A 18 7.96 2.65 -12.94
N SER A 19 9.17 2.30 -12.49
CA SER A 19 10.31 2.03 -13.37
C SER A 19 10.33 0.61 -13.98
N VAL A 20 9.50 -0.31 -13.47
CA VAL A 20 9.48 -1.73 -13.87
C VAL A 20 8.15 -2.21 -14.43
N ILE A 21 7.03 -1.54 -14.13
CA ILE A 21 5.70 -1.85 -14.68
C ILE A 21 5.12 -0.66 -15.45
N PRO A 22 4.18 -0.86 -16.40
CA PRO A 22 3.67 0.20 -17.27
C PRO A 22 2.58 1.05 -16.58
N TYR A 23 2.83 1.45 -15.34
CA TYR A 23 1.95 2.30 -14.53
C TYR A 23 2.76 3.40 -13.88
N SER A 24 2.21 4.61 -13.83
CA SER A 24 2.79 5.71 -13.07
C SER A 24 2.72 5.46 -11.57
N SER A 25 3.57 6.15 -10.81
CA SER A 25 3.55 6.07 -9.34
C SER A 25 2.15 6.39 -8.77
N ASP A 26 1.48 7.41 -9.29
CA ASP A 26 0.16 7.83 -8.83
C ASP A 26 -0.92 6.77 -9.10
N GLU A 27 -0.90 6.14 -10.29
CA GLU A 27 -1.82 5.04 -10.61
C GLU A 27 -1.59 3.83 -9.70
N ILE A 28 -0.33 3.49 -9.40
CA ILE A 28 0.01 2.39 -8.49
C ILE A 28 -0.52 2.67 -7.08
N ILE A 29 -0.31 3.89 -6.56
CA ILE A 29 -0.83 4.30 -5.25
C ILE A 29 -2.34 4.19 -5.23
N GLN A 30 -3.04 4.70 -6.26
CA GLN A 30 -4.50 4.64 -6.33
C GLN A 30 -5.01 3.20 -6.29
N GLN A 31 -4.43 2.31 -7.11
CA GLN A 31 -4.83 0.89 -7.17
C GLN A 31 -4.63 0.18 -5.82
N ILE A 32 -3.48 0.41 -5.17
CA ILE A 32 -3.20 -0.17 -3.85
C ILE A 32 -4.15 0.38 -2.80
N MET A 33 -4.40 1.68 -2.79
CA MET A 33 -5.27 2.33 -1.80
C MET A 33 -6.73 1.93 -1.95
N GLU A 34 -7.24 1.78 -3.18
CA GLU A 34 -8.58 1.24 -3.43
C GLU A 34 -8.71 -0.19 -2.88
N GLY A 35 -7.73 -1.07 -3.17
CA GLY A 35 -7.72 -2.43 -2.63
C GLY A 35 -7.53 -2.51 -1.11
N THR A 36 -6.79 -1.57 -0.52
CA THR A 36 -6.51 -1.51 0.92
C THR A 36 -7.69 -0.95 1.71
N LYS A 37 -8.38 0.09 1.21
CA LYS A 37 -9.58 0.69 1.85
C LYS A 37 -10.77 -0.26 1.89
N ILE A 38 -10.87 -1.19 0.94
CA ILE A 38 -11.94 -2.20 0.90
C ILE A 38 -11.68 -3.37 1.87
N GLY A 39 -10.59 -3.31 2.66
CA GLY A 39 -10.29 -4.30 3.71
C GLY A 39 -9.65 -5.59 3.19
N ALA A 40 -9.13 -5.61 1.96
CA ALA A 40 -8.62 -6.82 1.31
C ALA A 40 -7.16 -7.16 1.64
N THR A 41 -6.43 -6.30 2.37
CA THR A 41 -5.08 -6.65 2.84
C THR A 41 -5.15 -7.07 4.30
N PRO A 42 -5.02 -8.38 4.63
CA PRO A 42 -4.92 -8.80 6.01
C PRO A 42 -3.63 -8.25 6.61
N LEU A 43 -3.75 -7.14 7.35
CA LEU A 43 -2.75 -6.69 8.32
C LEU A 43 -2.79 -7.70 9.46
N THR A 44 -1.94 -8.71 9.40
CA THR A 44 -1.88 -9.72 10.47
C THR A 44 -0.46 -9.80 10.99
N HIS A 45 -0.32 -9.88 12.32
CA HIS A 45 0.93 -10.20 13.01
C HIS A 45 2.17 -9.40 12.55
N GLY A 46 2.02 -8.11 12.23
CA GLY A 46 3.13 -7.21 11.90
C GLY A 46 3.62 -7.28 10.44
N PHE A 47 2.87 -7.90 9.54
CA PHE A 47 3.10 -7.83 8.09
C PHE A 47 1.87 -7.36 7.34
N ALA A 48 2.12 -6.77 6.16
CA ALA A 48 1.12 -6.35 5.20
C ALA A 48 1.55 -6.84 3.80
N LEU A 49 0.57 -7.21 2.96
CA LEU A 49 0.82 -7.49 1.55
C LEU A 49 -0.18 -6.71 0.68
N PRO A 50 -0.01 -5.39 0.55
CA PRO A 50 -0.80 -4.60 -0.38
C PRO A 50 -0.51 -5.09 -1.80
N HIS A 51 -1.57 -5.36 -2.56
CA HIS A 51 -1.45 -5.86 -3.92
C HIS A 51 -2.63 -5.40 -4.78
N PHE A 52 -2.41 -5.33 -6.08
CA PHE A 52 -3.45 -5.08 -7.07
C PHE A 52 -3.20 -5.93 -8.31
N ARG A 53 -4.22 -6.03 -9.16
CA ARG A 53 -4.12 -6.66 -10.49
C ARG A 53 -4.24 -5.56 -11.54
N ALA A 54 -3.40 -5.65 -12.56
CA ALA A 54 -3.35 -4.67 -13.63
C ALA A 54 -3.13 -5.37 -14.97
N GLU A 55 -3.66 -4.79 -16.05
CA GLU A 55 -3.39 -5.24 -17.41
C GLU A 55 -2.00 -4.79 -17.87
N GLY A 56 -1.42 -5.49 -18.85
CA GLY A 56 -0.08 -5.13 -19.38
C GLY A 56 1.11 -5.47 -18.47
N ILE A 57 0.88 -6.05 -17.29
CA ILE A 57 1.94 -6.62 -16.44
C ILE A 57 2.21 -8.06 -16.90
N GLU A 58 3.32 -8.30 -17.60
CA GLU A 58 3.69 -9.62 -18.13
C GLU A 58 4.16 -10.59 -17.04
N LYS A 59 4.77 -10.08 -15.97
CA LYS A 59 5.30 -10.85 -14.84
C LYS A 59 4.96 -10.15 -13.52
N PRO A 60 4.59 -10.88 -12.46
CA PRO A 60 4.39 -10.28 -11.14
C PRO A 60 5.67 -9.63 -10.63
N GLU A 61 5.56 -8.39 -10.15
CA GLU A 61 6.64 -7.65 -9.50
C GLU A 61 6.33 -7.48 -8.01
N LEU A 62 7.37 -7.46 -7.18
CA LEU A 62 7.22 -7.30 -5.73
C LEU A 62 8.34 -6.42 -5.17
N VAL A 63 7.94 -5.45 -4.34
CA VAL A 63 8.87 -4.69 -3.50
C VAL A 63 8.69 -5.14 -2.05
N LEU A 64 9.79 -5.57 -1.42
CA LEU A 64 9.80 -5.93 -0.01
C LEU A 64 10.34 -4.78 0.84
N VAL A 65 9.51 -4.28 1.76
CA VAL A 65 9.89 -3.22 2.68
C VAL A 65 10.05 -3.77 4.09
N ARG A 66 11.18 -3.45 4.72
CA ARG A 66 11.38 -3.68 6.16
C ARG A 66 11.32 -2.33 6.87
N ALA A 67 10.38 -2.18 7.81
CA ALA A 67 10.23 -0.99 8.64
C ALA A 67 10.62 -1.32 10.10
N PRO A 68 11.84 -0.98 10.55
CA PRO A 68 12.33 -1.34 11.89
C PRO A 68 11.47 -0.81 13.05
N ASN A 69 10.83 0.35 12.85
CA ASN A 69 9.98 1.01 13.86
C ASN A 69 8.48 0.82 13.56
N GLY A 70 8.12 -0.08 12.64
CA GLY A 70 6.75 -0.24 12.18
C GLY A 70 6.28 0.87 11.22
N VAL A 71 5.04 0.74 10.78
CA VAL A 71 4.35 1.67 9.87
C VAL A 71 2.98 1.97 10.46
N THR A 72 2.60 3.25 10.51
CA THR A 72 1.25 3.67 10.91
C THR A 72 0.34 3.70 9.69
N ILE A 73 -0.84 3.12 9.82
CA ILE A 73 -1.87 3.08 8.77
C ILE A 73 -3.12 3.72 9.35
N ASP A 74 -3.68 4.69 8.63
CA ASP A 74 -4.98 5.25 8.98
C ASP A 74 -6.06 4.24 8.53
N VAL A 75 -6.77 3.65 9.49
CA VAL A 75 -7.86 2.72 9.22
C VAL A 75 -9.14 3.53 9.07
N PHE A 76 -9.85 3.33 7.97
CA PHE A 76 -11.13 3.99 7.72
C PHE A 76 -12.27 3.00 7.92
N ASN A 77 -13.31 3.44 8.61
CA ASN A 77 -14.52 2.66 8.74
C ASN A 77 -15.19 2.50 7.36
N PRO A 78 -15.46 1.29 6.88
CA PRO A 78 -15.97 1.07 5.53
C PRO A 78 -17.43 1.54 5.34
N LEU A 79 -18.16 1.80 6.43
CA LEU A 79 -19.55 2.29 6.39
C LEU A 79 -19.61 3.81 6.49
N THR A 80 -18.81 4.42 7.36
CA THR A 80 -18.86 5.88 7.60
C THR A 80 -17.81 6.65 6.81
N HIS A 81 -16.78 5.99 6.27
CA HIS A 81 -15.60 6.59 5.63
C HIS A 81 -14.82 7.53 6.56
N GLU A 82 -15.06 7.45 7.87
CA GLU A 82 -14.34 8.20 8.89
C GLU A 82 -13.11 7.42 9.36
N ALA A 83 -12.05 8.13 9.78
CA ALA A 83 -10.89 7.50 10.40
C ALA A 83 -11.30 6.88 11.74
N GLU A 84 -10.96 5.61 11.95
CA GLU A 84 -11.09 4.97 13.25
C GLU A 84 -9.92 5.43 14.13
N GLU A 85 -10.22 5.98 15.32
CA GLU A 85 -9.18 6.23 16.32
C GLU A 85 -8.58 4.89 16.75
N THR A 86 -7.28 4.73 16.52
CA THR A 86 -6.48 3.54 16.88
C THR A 86 -5.62 3.78 18.11
#